data_AF-A0AB74EVH2-F1
#
_entry.id   AF-A0AB74EVH2-F1
#
_cell.length_a   1.000
_cell.length_b   1.000
_cell.length_c   1.000
_cell.angle_alpha   90.00
_cell.angle_beta   90.00
_cell.angle_gamma   90.00
#
_symmetry.space_group_name_H-M   'P 1'
#
loop_
_entity.id
_entity.type
_entity.pdbx_description
1 polymer ?
#
loop_
_entity_poly.entity_id
_entity_poly.type
_entity_poly.pdbx_seq_one_letter_code
_entity_poly.pdbx_strand_id
1 'polypeptide(L)' 'MMSELVNPGTDNQAPGTYKEVGPRGGEIKNGRVVTIAKGDRLPPTQEAGHKWKKQ' A
#
# COMPACT_ATOMS: atom_id res chain seq x y z
N MET A 1 10.07 7.99 11.68
CA MET A 1 10.20 7.88 10.22
C MET A 1 8.80 7.99 9.63
N MET A 2 8.57 8.93 8.71
CA MET A 2 7.30 9.02 8.00
C MET A 2 7.18 7.79 7.12
N SER A 3 6.23 6.89 7.38
CA SER A 3 5.95 5.79 6.47
C SER A 3 5.49 6.42 5.15
N GLU A 4 6.29 6.30 4.09
CA GLU A 4 5.92 6.81 2.79
C GLU A 4 4.64 6.12 2.31
N LEU A 5 3.65 6.92 1.96
CA LEU A 5 2.40 6.45 1.37
C LEU A 5 2.64 6.18 -0.11
N VAL A 6 2.44 4.93 -0.51
CA VAL A 6 2.73 4.49 -1.88
C VAL A 6 1.43 4.41 -2.68
N ASN A 7 1.49 4.83 -3.94
CA ASN A 7 0.34 4.72 -4.84
C ASN A 7 0.08 3.25 -5.23
N PRO A 8 -1.19 2.86 -5.46
CA PRO A 8 -1.46 1.60 -6.15
C PRO A 8 -0.78 1.54 -7.51
N GLY A 9 -0.44 0.33 -7.95
CA GLY A 9 0.22 0.12 -9.25
C GLY A 9 1.68 0.52 -9.30
N THR A 10 2.27 0.96 -8.18
CA THR A 10 3.69 1.32 -8.14
C THR A 10 4.55 0.06 -8.19
N ASP A 11 5.53 0.07 -9.09
CA ASP A 11 6.49 -1.01 -9.29
C ASP A 11 7.71 -0.90 -8.37
N ASN A 12 8.50 -1.98 -8.30
CA ASN A 12 9.82 -2.03 -7.65
C ASN A 12 9.83 -1.55 -6.19
N GLN A 13 8.73 -1.74 -5.50
CA GLN A 13 8.65 -1.45 -4.07
C GLN A 13 9.44 -2.49 -3.27
N ALA A 14 9.88 -2.09 -2.08
CA ALA A 14 10.64 -2.97 -1.22
C ALA A 14 9.78 -4.20 -0.84
N PRO A 15 10.28 -5.44 -0.99
CA PRO A 15 9.51 -6.62 -0.64
C PRO A 15 9.04 -6.57 0.82
N GLY A 16 7.88 -7.16 1.08
CA GLY A 16 7.28 -7.21 2.41
C GLY A 16 5.78 -6.95 2.40
N THR A 17 5.24 -6.69 3.59
CA THR A 17 3.81 -6.53 3.82
C THR A 17 3.40 -5.07 3.77
N TYR A 18 2.31 -4.80 3.04
CA TYR A 18 1.71 -3.50 2.87
C TYR A 18 0.24 -3.55 3.30
N LYS A 19 -0.18 -2.54 4.05
CA LYS A 19 -1.57 -2.34 4.48
C LYS A 19 -2.17 -1.18 3.69
N GLU A 20 -3.38 -1.36 3.20
CA GLU A 20 -4.16 -0.31 2.56
C GLU A 20 -4.62 0.72 3.59
N VAL A 21 -4.47 1.98 3.24
CA VAL A 21 -4.79 3.13 4.09
C VAL A 21 -5.50 4.20 3.26
N GLY A 22 -6.17 5.12 3.94
CA GLY A 22 -6.88 6.21 3.29
C GLY A 22 -5.91 7.17 2.57
N PRO A 23 -6.44 8.16 1.83
CA PRO A 23 -5.64 9.05 0.98
C PRO A 23 -4.53 9.82 1.70
N ARG A 24 -4.67 9.99 3.02
CA ARG A 24 -3.72 10.68 3.91
C ARG A 24 -3.03 9.75 4.90
N GLY A 25 -3.11 8.43 4.70
CA GLY A 25 -2.45 7.44 5.56
C GLY A 25 -3.19 7.08 6.84
N GLY A 26 -4.42 7.55 7.00
CA GLY A 26 -5.30 7.14 8.09
C GLY A 26 -5.78 5.70 7.91
N GLU A 27 -6.07 5.02 9.02
CA GLU A 27 -6.63 3.67 8.95
C GLU A 27 -8.02 3.69 8.31
N ILE A 28 -8.29 2.66 7.52
CA ILE A 28 -9.59 2.42 6.89
C ILE A 28 -10.17 1.12 7.42
N LYS A 29 -11.49 1.08 7.51
CA LYS A 29 -12.20 -0.14 7.90
C LYS A 29 -11.99 -1.21 6.83
N ASN A 30 -11.60 -2.42 7.25
CA ASN A 30 -11.35 -3.56 6.36
C ASN A 30 -10.25 -3.32 5.30
N GLY A 31 -9.25 -2.49 5.61
CA GLY A 31 -8.13 -2.23 4.71
C GLY A 31 -7.38 -3.51 4.35
N ARG A 32 -7.20 -3.73 3.05
CA ARG A 32 -6.51 -4.91 2.52
C ARG A 32 -5.06 -4.98 3.01
N VAL A 33 -4.57 -6.19 3.25
CA VAL A 33 -3.15 -6.44 3.53
C VAL A 33 -2.60 -7.35 2.44
N VAL A 34 -1.44 -6.99 1.90
CA VAL A 34 -0.79 -7.73 0.81
C VAL A 34 0.68 -7.89 1.11
N THR A 35 1.27 -9.00 0.66
CA THR A 35 2.72 -9.21 0.68
C THR A 35 3.21 -9.22 -0.76
N ILE A 36 4.24 -8.44 -1.05
CA ILE A 36 4.87 -8.38 -2.37
C ILE A 36 6.32 -8.86 -2.29
N ALA A 37 6.79 -9.51 -3.35
CA ALA A 37 8.19 -9.88 -3.55
C ALA A 37 8.95 -8.79 -4.31
N LYS A 38 10.27 -8.97 -4.48
CA LYS A 38 11.10 -8.02 -5.21
C LYS A 38 10.74 -8.07 -6.70
N GLY A 39 10.44 -6.89 -7.28
CA GLY A 39 10.04 -6.76 -8.68
C GLY A 39 8.53 -6.82 -8.89
N ASP A 40 7.76 -7.17 -7.86
CA ASP A 40 6.30 -7.14 -7.93
C ASP A 40 5.77 -5.70 -7.95
N ARG A 41 4.59 -5.56 -8.54
CA ARG A 41 3.76 -4.35 -8.53
C ARG A 41 2.82 -4.38 -7.34
N LEU A 42 2.66 -3.24 -6.65
CA LEU A 42 1.58 -3.09 -5.68
C LEU A 42 0.21 -3.17 -6.36
N PRO A 43 -0.72 -3.99 -5.88
CA PRO A 43 -2.02 -4.13 -6.52
C PRO A 43 -2.83 -2.82 -6.45
N PRO A 44 -3.90 -2.69 -7.26
CA PRO A 44 -4.88 -1.63 -7.05
C PRO A 44 -5.48 -1.71 -5.64
N THR A 45 -5.79 -0.55 -5.08
CA THR A 45 -6.52 -0.41 -3.82
C THR A 45 -8.01 -0.66 -4.04
N GLN A 46 -8.75 -0.87 -2.94
CA GLN A 46 -10.20 -1.14 -2.97
C GLN A 46 -10.99 0.07 -3.46
N GLU A 47 -10.56 1.28 -3.10
CA GLU A 47 -11.19 2.53 -3.52
C GLU A 47 -10.16 3.51 -4.11
N ALA A 48 -10.67 4.44 -4.92
CA ALA A 48 -9.84 5.47 -5.53
C ALA A 48 -9.28 6.42 -4.46
N GLY A 49 -8.00 6.77 -4.61
CA GLY A 49 -7.31 7.69 -3.70
C GLY A 49 -6.67 7.03 -2.48
N HIS A 50 -7.05 5.78 -2.14
CA HIS A 50 -6.35 4.99 -1.12
C HIS A 50 -4.88 4.77 -1.49
N LYS A 51 -4.07 4.46 -0.49
CA LYS A 51 -2.62 4.26 -0.59
C LYS A 51 -2.21 2.96 0.09
N TRP A 52 -0.97 2.56 -0.17
CA TRP A 52 -0.30 1.48 0.54
C TRP A 52 0.69 2.04 1.56
N LYS A 53 0.65 1.51 2.77
CA LYS A 53 1.63 1.80 3.82
C LYS A 53 2.38 0.51 4.15
N LYS A 54 3.71 0.54 4.05
CA LYS A 54 4.53 -0.59 4.47
C LYS A 54 4.39 -0.79 5.99
N GLN A 55 4.18 -2.04 6.41
CA GLN A 55 4.18 -2.43 7.82
C GLN A 55 5.61 -2.66 8.33
#